data_AF-A0A4S2TFA0-F1
#
_entry.id   AF-A0A4S2TFA0-F1
#
_cell.length_a   1.000
_cell.length_b   1.000
_cell.length_c   1.000
_cell.angle_alpha   90.00
_cell.angle_beta   90.00
_cell.angle_gamma   90.00
#
_symmetry.space_group_name_H-M   'P 1'
#
loop_
_entity.id
_entity.type
_entity.pdbx_description
1 polymer ?
#
loop_
_entity_poly.entity_id
_entity_poly.type
_entity_poly.pdbx_seq_one_letter_code
_entity_poly.pdbx_strand_id
1 'polypeptide(L)'
;MTAPTPFSPAWLLDRVALYLRRPASTIDPAVSLAEYGMDSVMALSLCGDLEEEFGLEVEPTLLWDHPTVESLLAHLPTVLAGRGAPTAGTAMTATTADGRYR
;
A
#
# COMPACT_ATOMS: atom_id res chain seq x y z
N MET A 1 -10.16 -23.59 -15.72
CA MET A 1 -10.76 -22.84 -14.60
C MET A 1 -9.64 -22.51 -13.64
N THR A 2 -9.00 -21.35 -13.77
CA THR A 2 -7.95 -20.94 -12.81
C THR A 2 -8.67 -20.46 -11.55
N ALA A 3 -8.35 -21.01 -10.40
CA ALA A 3 -8.85 -20.50 -9.12
C ALA A 3 -8.38 -19.05 -8.96
N PRO A 4 -9.14 -18.16 -8.29
CA PRO A 4 -8.59 -16.86 -7.91
C PRO A 4 -7.39 -17.12 -7.02
N THR A 5 -6.20 -16.70 -7.44
CA THR A 5 -4.99 -16.86 -6.65
C THR A 5 -5.22 -16.09 -5.35
N PRO A 6 -5.23 -16.75 -4.17
CA PRO A 6 -5.42 -16.05 -2.92
C PRO A 6 -4.26 -15.07 -2.73
N PHE A 7 -4.58 -13.88 -2.22
CA PHE A 7 -3.56 -12.90 -1.86
C PHE A 7 -2.53 -13.56 -0.95
N SER A 8 -1.27 -13.53 -1.40
CA SER A 8 -0.19 -14.28 -0.77
C SER A 8 0.84 -13.31 -0.20
N PRO A 9 1.20 -13.43 1.09
CA PRO A 9 2.17 -12.50 1.70
C PRO A 9 3.55 -12.54 1.04
N ALA A 10 3.92 -13.70 0.47
CA ALA A 10 5.15 -13.86 -0.29
C ALA A 10 5.18 -13.00 -1.56
N TRP A 11 4.04 -12.80 -2.23
CA TRP A 11 3.95 -11.97 -3.43
C TRP A 11 4.21 -10.50 -3.11
N LEU A 12 3.61 -10.00 -2.02
CA LEU A 12 3.82 -8.60 -1.60
C LEU A 12 5.28 -8.36 -1.22
N LEU A 13 5.87 -9.28 -0.46
CA LEU A 13 7.29 -9.20 -0.10
C LEU A 13 8.21 -9.26 -1.32
N ASP A 14 7.92 -10.11 -2.31
CA ASP A 14 8.67 -10.20 -3.56
C ASP A 14 8.60 -8.90 -4.37
N ARG A 15 7.40 -8.33 -4.51
CA ARG A 15 7.22 -7.03 -5.19
C ARG A 15 7.95 -5.90 -4.48
N VAL A 16 7.82 -5.82 -3.16
CA VAL A 16 8.54 -4.83 -2.33
C VAL A 16 10.06 -5.00 -2.46
N ALA A 17 10.55 -6.24 -2.41
CA ALA A 17 11.96 -6.59 -2.60
C ALA A 17 12.48 -6.16 -3.99
N LEU A 18 11.66 -6.35 -5.03
CA LEU A 18 11.97 -5.92 -6.39
C LEU A 18 12.17 -4.41 -6.48
N TYR A 19 11.25 -3.62 -5.89
CA TYR A 19 11.32 -2.16 -5.90
C TYR A 19 12.51 -1.64 -5.10
N LEU A 20 12.74 -2.19 -3.90
CA LEU A 20 13.87 -1.83 -3.04
C LEU A 20 15.22 -2.38 -3.54
N ARG A 21 15.21 -3.21 -4.60
CA ARG A 21 16.36 -3.94 -5.13
C ARG A 21 17.14 -4.68 -4.05
N ARG A 22 16.41 -5.31 -3.14
CA ARG A 22 16.96 -6.04 -1.99
C ARG A 22 16.28 -7.39 -1.87
N PRO A 23 16.95 -8.40 -1.30
CA PRO A 23 16.32 -9.69 -1.07
C PRO A 23 15.23 -9.59 0.00
N ALA A 24 14.10 -10.25 -0.22
CA ALA A 24 12.97 -10.29 0.73
C ALA A 24 13.38 -10.74 2.14
N SER A 25 14.42 -11.57 2.27
CA SER A 25 14.97 -12.01 3.57
C SER A 25 15.64 -10.89 4.39
N THR A 26 15.94 -9.74 3.78
CA THR A 26 16.50 -8.57 4.47
C THR A 26 15.47 -7.48 4.76
N ILE A 27 14.22 -7.72 4.38
CA ILE A 27 13.11 -6.81 4.57
C ILE A 27 12.31 -7.31 5.76
N ASP A 28 12.48 -6.63 6.89
CA ASP A 28 11.62 -6.85 8.05
C ASP A 28 10.24 -6.27 7.78
N PRO A 29 9.17 -7.07 7.86
CA PRO A 29 7.81 -6.62 7.57
C PRO A 29 7.27 -5.69 8.66
N ALA A 30 7.91 -5.67 9.84
CA ALA A 30 7.65 -4.77 10.96
C ALA A 30 8.27 -3.38 10.78
N VAL A 31 9.21 -3.23 9.84
CA VAL A 31 9.90 -1.96 9.57
C VAL A 31 9.22 -1.23 8.43
N SER A 32 9.14 0.10 8.56
CA SER A 32 8.54 0.97 7.57
C SER A 32 9.29 0.90 6.23
N LEU A 33 8.56 0.72 5.14
CA LEU A 33 9.08 0.74 3.78
C LEU A 33 9.77 2.07 3.45
N ALA A 34 9.29 3.19 4.02
CA ALA A 34 9.94 4.48 3.92
C ALA A 34 11.39 4.48 4.48
N GLU A 35 11.63 3.76 5.59
CA GLU A 35 12.98 3.62 6.18
C GLU A 35 13.90 2.78 5.27
N TYR A 36 13.34 1.84 4.51
CA TYR A 36 14.07 1.11 3.48
C TYR A 36 14.36 1.94 2.22
N GLY A 37 13.78 3.14 2.11
CA GLY A 37 13.92 4.01 0.95
C GLY A 37 12.83 3.81 -0.10
N MET A 38 11.65 3.31 0.29
CA MET A 38 10.50 3.29 -0.60
C MET A 38 10.07 4.73 -0.92
N ASP A 39 9.93 5.00 -2.21
CA ASP A 39 9.60 6.30 -2.77
C ASP A 39 8.16 6.31 -3.29
N SER A 40 7.57 7.49 -3.42
CA SER A 40 6.20 7.66 -3.92
C SER A 40 5.94 6.97 -5.26
N VAL A 41 6.92 6.96 -6.16
CA VAL A 41 6.79 6.29 -7.46
C VAL A 41 6.76 4.76 -7.31
N MET A 42 7.54 4.23 -6.37
CA MET A 42 7.55 2.78 -6.08
C MET A 42 6.26 2.36 -5.39
N ALA A 43 5.75 3.18 -4.47
CA ALA A 43 4.45 3.00 -3.83
C ALA A 43 3.31 2.95 -4.86
N LEU A 44 3.26 3.94 -5.76
CA LEU A 44 2.25 3.99 -6.82
C LEU A 44 2.35 2.79 -7.76
N SER A 45 3.58 2.36 -8.10
CA SER A 45 3.80 1.19 -8.94
C SER A 45 3.32 -0.10 -8.28
N LEU A 46 3.56 -0.26 -6.96
CA LEU A 46 3.08 -1.39 -6.19
C LEU A 46 1.54 -1.43 -6.13
N CYS A 47 0.90 -0.27 -5.93
CA CYS A 47 -0.56 -0.16 -5.99
C CYS A 47 -1.11 -0.56 -7.35
N GLY A 48 -0.52 -0.08 -8.44
CA GLY A 48 -0.93 -0.45 -9.80
C GLY A 48 -0.78 -1.95 -10.08
N ASP A 49 0.26 -2.59 -9.54
CA ASP A 49 0.45 -4.04 -9.67
C ASP A 49 -0.62 -4.83 -8.89
N LEU A 50 -1.02 -4.32 -7.71
CA LEU A 50 -2.13 -4.88 -6.93
C LEU A 50 -3.49 -4.72 -7.65
N GLU A 51 -3.70 -3.56 -8.28
CA GLU A 51 -4.88 -3.27 -9.11
C GLU A 51 -4.98 -4.23 -10.31
N GLU A 52 -3.88 -4.40 -11.05
CA GLU A 52 -3.85 -5.24 -12.25
C GLU A 52 -3.97 -6.75 -11.92
N GLU A 53 -3.25 -7.23 -10.89
CA GLU A 53 -3.20 -8.65 -10.56
C GLU A 53 -4.44 -9.12 -9.77
N PHE A 54 -4.95 -8.29 -8.85
CA PHE A 54 -6.04 -8.68 -7.95
C PHE A 54 -7.34 -7.91 -8.18
N GLY A 55 -7.35 -6.86 -9.01
CA GLY A 55 -8.51 -6.01 -9.23
C GLY A 55 -8.90 -5.20 -7.99
N LEU A 56 -7.91 -4.78 -7.20
CA LEU A 56 -8.08 -4.04 -5.96
C LEU A 56 -7.69 -2.58 -6.15
N GLU A 57 -8.62 -1.65 -6.04
CA GLU A 57 -8.30 -0.21 -5.98
C GLU A 57 -7.59 0.10 -4.64
N VAL A 58 -6.29 0.35 -4.70
CA VAL A 58 -5.46 0.70 -3.54
C VAL A 58 -4.87 2.09 -3.75
N GLU A 59 -5.22 3.05 -2.90
CA GLU A 59 -4.61 4.37 -2.96
C GLU A 59 -3.16 4.35 -2.47
N PRO A 60 -2.25 5.09 -3.13
CA PRO A 60 -0.88 5.20 -2.66
C PRO A 60 -0.82 5.80 -1.25
N THR A 61 -1.74 6.70 -0.88
CA THR A 61 -1.84 7.29 0.48
C THR A 61 -1.93 6.26 1.59
N LEU A 62 -2.43 5.06 1.28
CA LEU A 62 -2.53 3.94 2.20
C LEU A 62 -1.14 3.40 2.61
N LEU A 63 -0.12 3.52 1.76
CA LEU A 63 1.27 3.24 2.16
C LEU A 63 1.84 4.27 3.15
N TRP A 64 1.23 5.45 3.29
CA TRP A 64 1.64 6.46 4.26
C TRP A 64 0.93 6.22 5.59
N ASP A 65 -0.34 5.79 5.56
CA ASP A 65 -1.09 5.36 6.75
C ASP A 65 -0.59 4.02 7.29
N HIS A 66 -0.16 3.14 6.38
CA HIS A 66 0.33 1.79 6.65
C HIS A 66 1.71 1.59 6.00
N PRO A 67 2.77 2.20 6.58
CA PRO A 67 4.11 2.15 6.00
C PRO A 67 4.78 0.78 6.16
N THR A 68 4.17 -0.17 6.85
CA THR A 68 4.74 -1.51 7.11
C THR A 68 4.07 -2.59 6.26
N VAL A 69 4.87 -3.58 5.85
CA VAL A 69 4.36 -4.73 5.09
C VAL A 69 3.32 -5.50 5.92
N GLU A 70 3.53 -5.64 7.24
CA GLU A 70 2.54 -6.30 8.11
C GLU A 70 1.16 -5.62 8.07
N SER A 71 1.12 -4.28 8.08
CA SER A 71 -0.15 -3.55 8.02
C SER A 71 -0.86 -3.75 6.68
N LEU A 72 -0.12 -3.70 5.58
CA LEU A 72 -0.66 -4.00 4.25
C LEU A 72 -1.18 -5.44 4.16
N LEU A 73 -0.44 -6.41 4.70
CA LEU A 73 -0.85 -7.82 4.73
C LEU A 73 -2.10 -8.07 5.58
N ALA A 74 -2.30 -7.29 6.64
CA ALA A 74 -3.51 -7.36 7.46
C ALA A 74 -4.70 -6.67 6.77
N HIS A 75 -4.46 -5.59 6.03
CA HIS A 75 -5.49 -4.77 5.42
C HIS A 75 -6.02 -5.35 4.09
N LEU A 76 -5.13 -5.75 3.18
CA LEU A 76 -5.48 -6.25 1.84
C LEU A 76 -6.49 -7.41 1.82
N PRO A 77 -6.39 -8.48 2.64
CA PRO A 77 -7.40 -9.53 2.68
C PRO A 77 -8.76 -9.05 3.20
N THR A 78 -8.79 -8.05 4.09
CA THR A 78 -10.03 -7.42 4.55
C THR A 78 -10.70 -6.64 3.41
N VAL A 79 -9.91 -5.91 2.61
CA VAL A 79 -10.41 -5.18 1.44
C VAL A 79 -10.90 -6.15 0.36
N LEU A 80 -10.18 -7.24 0.10
CA LEU A 80 -10.62 -8.30 -0.83
C LEU A 80 -11.93 -8.96 -0.40
N ALA A 81 -12.10 -9.21 0.90
CA ALA A 81 -13.32 -9.79 1.45
C ALA A 81 -14.50 -8.80 1.43
N GLY A 82 -14.23 -7.49 1.48
CA GLY A 82 -15.23 -6.42 1.41
C GLY A 82 -15.49 -5.85 0.01
N ARG A 83 -14.62 -6.14 -0.96
CA ARG A 83 -14.58 -5.80 -2.40
C ARG A 83 -15.23 -4.49 -2.88
N GLY A 84 -15.18 -3.41 -2.08
CA GLY A 84 -15.50 -2.06 -2.58
C GLY A 84 -16.11 -1.12 -1.56
N ALA A 85 -15.52 -0.96 -0.38
CA ALA A 85 -15.82 0.21 0.45
C ALA A 85 -14.67 1.21 0.31
N PRO A 86 -14.86 2.36 -0.37
CA PRO A 86 -13.89 3.45 -0.34
C PRO A 86 -13.91 4.07 1.06
N THR A 87 -13.07 3.57 1.95
CA THR A 87 -12.88 4.17 3.28
C THR A 87 -11.44 4.64 3.43
N ALA A 88 -11.08 5.67 2.67
CA ALA A 88 -10.02 6.61 3.07
C ALA A 88 -10.27 8.04 2.57
N GLY A 89 -11.54 8.42 2.38
CA GLY A 89 -11.95 9.82 2.28
C GLY A 89 -12.28 10.42 3.66
N THR A 90 -11.37 10.33 4.65
CA THR A 90 -11.56 11.04 5.92
C THR A 90 -10.29 11.59 6.54
N ALA A 91 -9.44 12.24 5.75
CA ALA A 91 -8.58 13.31 6.28
C ALA A 91 -8.02 14.19 5.16
N MET A 92 -8.82 15.11 4.63
CA MET A 92 -8.41 16.52 4.55
C MET A 92 -9.63 17.43 4.33
N THR A 93 -10.47 17.58 5.35
CA THR A 93 -11.12 18.89 5.57
C THR A 93 -10.10 19.79 6.27
N ALA A 94 -9.08 20.22 5.56
CA ALA A 94 -8.46 21.50 5.87
C ALA A 94 -9.36 22.58 5.26
N THR A 95 -10.42 22.88 6.01
CA THR A 95 -11.31 24.01 5.79
C THR A 95 -10.49 25.30 5.67
N THR A 96 -10.69 26.00 4.56
CA THR A 96 -10.77 27.46 4.38
C THR A 96 -10.08 28.37 5.40
N ALA A 97 -9.11 29.13 4.89
CA ALA A 97 -8.76 30.52 5.18
C ALA A 97 -8.69 30.99 6.65
N ASP A 98 -7.49 31.41 7.07
CA ASP A 98 -7.36 32.62 7.87
C ASP A 98 -6.07 33.37 7.53
N GLY A 99 -6.20 34.69 7.39
CA GLY A 99 -5.22 35.55 6.75
C GLY A 99 -3.98 35.82 7.60
N ARG A 100 -2.82 35.81 6.94
CA ARG A 100 -1.66 36.62 7.34
C ARG A 100 -0.61 36.65 6.24
N TYR A 101 -0.90 37.39 5.16
CA TYR A 101 0.16 38.11 4.47
C TYR A 101 0.25 39.48 5.14
N ARG A 102 1.31 39.65 5.93
CA ARG A 102 1.77 40.94 6.42
C ARG A 102 3.04 41.30 5.68
#